data_AF-A0A920NBT4-F1
#
_entry.id   AF-A0A920NBT4-F1
#
_cell.length_a   1.000
_cell.length_b   1.000
_cell.length_c   1.000
_cell.angle_alpha   90.00
_cell.angle_beta   90.00
_cell.angle_gamma   90.00
#
_symmetry.space_group_name_H-M   'P 1'
#
loop_
_entity.id
_entity.type
_entity.pdbx_description
1 polymer ?
#
loop_
_entity_poly.entity_id
_entity_poly.type
_entity_poly.pdbx_seq_one_letter_code
_entity_poly.pdbx_strand_id
1 'polypeptide(L)' 'MDDVLVIAGGIIPESDRDGLREIGVAEIFGPGTDSSDIVTFIKESVE' A
#
# COMPACT_ATOMS: atom_id res chain seq x y z
N MET A 1 -17.52 -3.55 0.43
CA MET A 1 -16.20 -3.00 0.04
C MET A 1 -15.14 -4.08 0.08
N ASP A 2 -15.54 -5.33 0.26
CA ASP A 2 -14.68 -6.46 0.62
C ASP A 2 -13.82 -6.99 -0.54
N ASP A 3 -13.97 -6.40 -1.74
CA ASP A 3 -13.23 -6.76 -2.96
C ASP A 3 -12.38 -5.58 -3.51
N VAL A 4 -12.04 -4.59 -2.68
CA VAL A 4 -11.24 -3.43 -3.12
C VAL A 4 -9.89 -3.42 -2.43
N LEU A 5 -8.82 -3.54 -3.21
CA LEU A 5 -7.45 -3.33 -2.75
C LEU A 5 -7.21 -1.84 -2.45
N VAL A 6 -6.75 -1.55 -1.23
CA VAL A 6 -6.37 -0.20 -0.81
C VAL A 6 -4.87 -0.16 -0.56
N ILE A 7 -4.17 0.75 -1.23
CA ILE A 7 -2.74 1.03 -1.04
C ILE A 7 -2.54 2.51 -0.72
N ALA A 8 -1.46 2.83 -0.03
CA ALA A 8 -1.08 4.21 0.29
C ALA A 8 0.32 4.54 -0.26
N GLY A 9 0.59 5.82 -0.49
CA GLY A 9 1.88 6.28 -0.97
C GLY A 9 2.26 7.66 -0.45
N GLY A 10 3.56 7.92 -0.37
CA GLY A 10 4.14 9.20 0.05
C GLY A 10 4.97 9.12 1.33
N ILE A 11 5.14 10.27 2.00
CA ILE A 11 5.90 10.37 3.25
C ILE A 11 4.92 10.16 4.40
N ILE A 12 4.81 8.94 4.89
CA ILE A 12 3.95 8.56 6.02
C ILE A 12 4.84 8.33 7.26
N PRO A 13 4.56 8.96 8.41
CA PRO A 13 5.28 8.70 9.66
C PRO A 13 5.21 7.24 10.06
N GLU A 14 6.31 6.68 10.60
CA GLU A 14 6.36 5.27 11.02
C GLU A 14 5.29 4.95 12.08
N SER A 15 4.95 5.91 12.93
CA SER A 15 3.89 5.80 13.93
C SER A 15 2.49 5.55 13.35
N ASP A 16 2.27 5.96 12.11
CA ASP A 16 0.95 5.94 11.47
C ASP A 16 0.77 4.67 10.61
N ARG A 17 1.88 3.99 10.26
CA ARG A 17 1.86 2.84 9.33
C ARG A 17 1.11 1.65 9.89
N ASP A 18 1.27 1.36 11.18
CA ASP A 18 0.57 0.25 11.82
C ASP A 18 -0.94 0.51 11.87
N GLY A 19 -1.36 1.73 12.22
CA GLY A 19 -2.77 2.11 12.19
C GLY A 19 -3.38 2.06 10.79
N LEU A 20 -2.62 2.43 9.75
CA LEU A 20 -3.07 2.31 8.36
C LEU A 20 -3.29 0.84 7.94
N ARG A 21 -2.39 -0.06 8.35
CA ARG A 21 -2.56 -1.50 8.09
C ARG A 21 -3.77 -2.08 8.82
N GLU A 22 -4.00 -1.69 10.07
CA GLU A 22 -5.15 -2.13 10.87
C GLU A 22 -6.50 -1.73 10.24
N ILE A 23 -6.57 -0.58 9.55
CA ILE A 23 -7.79 -0.14 8.87
C ILE A 23 -7.93 -0.67 7.43
N GLY A 24 -7.03 -1.54 6.98
CA GLY A 24 -7.14 -2.24 5.69
C GLY A 24 -6.28 -1.69 4.56
N VAL A 25 -5.26 -0.86 4.83
CA VAL A 25 -4.23 -0.54 3.82
C VAL A 25 -3.31 -1.74 3.66
N ALA A 26 -3.28 -2.32 2.46
CA ALA A 26 -2.52 -3.53 2.16
C ALA A 26 -1.01 -3.26 2.04
N GLU A 27 -0.62 -2.10 1.48
CA GLU A 27 0.79 -1.73 1.36
C GLU A 27 0.98 -0.21 1.33
N ILE A 28 2.15 0.25 1.81
CA ILE A 28 2.54 1.65 1.92
C ILE A 28 3.86 1.89 1.15
N PHE A 29 3.78 2.60 0.04
CA PHE A 29 4.92 2.91 -0.83
C PHE A 29 5.55 4.27 -0.49
N GLY A 30 6.83 4.25 -0.13
CA GLY A 30 7.57 5.44 0.30
C GLY A 30 8.21 6.23 -0.86
N PRO A 31 8.88 7.34 -0.57
CA PRO A 31 9.68 8.06 -1.55
C PRO A 31 10.77 7.16 -2.14
N GLY A 32 10.89 7.15 -3.46
CA GLY A 32 11.88 6.36 -4.18
C GLY A 32 11.48 4.92 -4.44
N THR A 33 10.29 4.46 -4.03
CA THR A 33 9.73 3.19 -4.50
C THR A 33 9.62 3.20 -6.03
N ASP A 34 10.10 2.14 -6.67
CA ASP A 34 10.00 2.00 -8.12
C ASP A 34 8.54 1.77 -8.53
N SER A 35 8.09 2.43 -9.59
CA SER A 35 6.72 2.25 -10.07
C SER A 35 6.45 0.82 -10.55
N SER A 36 7.47 0.11 -11.00
CA SER A 36 7.35 -1.31 -11.37
C SER A 36 7.06 -2.21 -10.18
N ASP A 37 7.59 -1.89 -8.98
CA ASP A 37 7.26 -2.62 -7.75
C ASP A 37 5.79 -2.41 -7.38
N ILE A 38 5.29 -1.17 -7.49
CA ILE A 38 3.88 -0.84 -7.23
C ILE A 38 2.96 -1.59 -8.21
N VAL A 39 3.30 -1.58 -9.51
CA VAL A 39 2.53 -2.29 -10.54
C VAL A 39 2.51 -3.80 -10.28
N THR A 40 3.65 -4.36 -9.88
CA THR A 40 3.77 -5.80 -9.58
C THR A 40 2.88 -6.17 -8.40
N PHE A 41 2.99 -5.43 -7.29
CA PHE A 41 2.15 -5.63 -6.12
C PHE A 41 0.65 -5.60 -6.43
N ILE A 42 0.21 -4.60 -7.20
CA ILE A 42 -1.21 -4.47 -7.57
C ILE A 42 -1.68 -5.69 -8.35
N LYS A 43 -0.91 -6.14 -9.36
CA LYS A 43 -1.28 -7.31 -10.18
C LYS A 43 -1.39 -8.58 -9.34
N GLU A 44 -0.40 -8.84 -8.49
CA GLU A 44 -0.38 -10.02 -7.63
C GLU A 44 -1.51 -10.02 -6.58
N SER A 45 -1.99 -8.84 -6.17
CA SER A 45 -3.02 -8.70 -5.14
C SER A 45 -4.46 -8.78 -5.66
N VAL A 46 -4.67 -8.73 -6.99
CA VAL A 46 -6.01 -8.73 -7.61
C VAL A 46 -6.27 -9.92 -8.55
N GLU A 47 -5.28 -10.79 -8.76
CA GLU A 47 -5.42 -12.04 -9.51
C GLU A 47 -5.99 -13.20 -8.67
#